data_AF-A0A7X1Z810-F1
#
_entry.id   AF-A0A7X1Z810-F1
#
_cell.length_a   1.000
_cell.length_b   1.000
_cell.length_c   1.000
_cell.angle_alpha   90.00
_cell.angle_beta   90.00
_cell.angle_gamma   90.00
#
_symmetry.space_group_name_H-M   'P 1'
#
loop_
_entity.id
_entity.type
_entity.pdbx_description
1 polymer ?
#
loop_
_entity_poly.entity_id
_entity_poly.type
_entity_poly.pdbx_seq_one_letter_code
_entity_poly.pdbx_strand_id
1 'polypeptide(L)'
;MKEEIDEKKQEEVIQKAYKYNIFLGIWIIAVSIIFLLQVTKIITDSYLAWGFGLLILIYAIVLHVQNHKLRIKSIASILVYSLNVLSVIGAVLIILANQAHNLLELEIGLLLGFLTLIIQVIAAVFALLAARKLKKRYPDLIERKRKKF
;
A
#
# COMPACT_ATOMS: atom_id res chain seq x y z
N MET A 1 -32.27 3.22 -20.92
CA MET A 1 -32.41 3.46 -19.46
C MET A 1 -31.65 2.45 -18.60
N LYS A 2 -31.91 1.13 -18.63
CA LYS A 2 -31.08 0.15 -17.89
C LYS A 2 -29.63 0.10 -18.37
N GLU A 3 -29.42 0.09 -19.69
CA GLU A 3 -28.08 0.07 -20.30
C GLU A 3 -27.25 1.33 -19.97
N GLU A 4 -27.85 2.53 -20.04
CA GLU A 4 -27.18 3.78 -19.62
C GLU A 4 -26.82 3.82 -18.13
N ILE A 5 -27.65 3.21 -17.27
CA ILE A 5 -27.37 3.11 -15.82
C ILE A 5 -26.20 2.16 -15.58
N ASP A 6 -26.13 1.05 -16.32
CA ASP A 6 -25.02 0.09 -16.20
C ASP A 6 -23.70 0.64 -16.78
N GLU A 7 -23.75 1.38 -17.89
CA GLU A 7 -22.56 2.07 -18.42
C GLU A 7 -21.99 3.08 -17.43
N LYS A 8 -22.81 3.99 -16.89
CA LYS A 8 -22.37 4.95 -15.86
C LYS A 8 -21.77 4.25 -14.65
N LYS A 9 -22.35 3.13 -14.23
CA LYS A 9 -21.86 2.35 -13.10
C LYS A 9 -20.51 1.70 -13.41
N GLN A 10 -20.31 1.19 -14.62
CA GLN A 10 -19.01 0.65 -15.06
C GLN A 10 -17.93 1.75 -15.15
N GLU A 11 -18.25 2.91 -15.72
CA GLU A 11 -17.34 4.06 -15.77
C GLU A 11 -16.88 4.47 -14.36
N GLU A 12 -17.79 4.53 -13.40
CA GLU A 12 -17.45 4.83 -12.01
C GLU A 12 -16.50 3.80 -11.39
N VAL A 13 -16.74 2.52 -11.62
CA VAL A 13 -15.88 1.44 -11.10
C VAL A 13 -14.48 1.53 -11.69
N ILE A 14 -14.35 1.74 -13.00
CA ILE A 14 -13.07 1.89 -13.70
C ILE A 14 -12.28 3.10 -13.17
N GLN A 15 -12.95 4.22 -12.94
CA GLN A 15 -12.30 5.41 -12.38
C GLN A 15 -11.84 5.20 -10.95
N LYS A 16 -12.68 4.59 -10.12
CA LYS A 16 -12.31 4.30 -8.73
C LYS A 16 -11.14 3.29 -8.68
N ALA A 17 -11.12 2.28 -9.56
CA ALA A 17 -10.00 1.36 -9.75
C ALA A 17 -8.69 2.08 -10.06
N TYR A 18 -8.73 3.02 -11.00
CA TYR A 18 -7.56 3.78 -11.42
C TYR A 18 -6.99 4.62 -10.28
N LYS A 19 -7.84 5.40 -9.59
CA LYS A 19 -7.41 6.20 -8.43
C LYS A 19 -6.84 5.31 -7.34
N TYR A 20 -7.53 4.22 -7.02
CA TYR A 20 -7.10 3.26 -6.01
C TYR A 20 -5.69 2.72 -6.30
N ASN A 21 -5.43 2.26 -7.53
CA ASN A 21 -4.13 1.72 -7.91
C ASN A 21 -3.00 2.77 -7.85
N ILE A 22 -3.29 4.04 -8.16
CA ILE A 22 -2.33 5.14 -7.99
C ILE A 22 -2.06 5.41 -6.51
N PHE A 23 -3.11 5.56 -5.70
CA PHE A 23 -2.95 5.81 -4.27
C PHE A 23 -2.22 4.67 -3.55
N LEU A 24 -2.55 3.43 -3.90
CA LEU A 24 -1.87 2.24 -3.40
C LEU A 24 -0.38 2.27 -3.78
N GLY A 25 -0.04 2.59 -5.03
CA GLY A 25 1.36 2.73 -5.45
C GLY A 25 2.13 3.82 -4.70
N ILE A 26 1.53 5.00 -4.53
CA ILE A 26 2.15 6.13 -3.78
C ILE A 26 2.35 5.74 -2.31
N TRP A 27 1.35 5.09 -1.70
CA TRP A 27 1.43 4.68 -0.30
C TRP A 27 2.56 3.67 -0.07
N ILE A 28 2.70 2.67 -0.94
CA ILE A 28 3.80 1.71 -0.83
C ILE A 28 5.17 2.41 -0.90
N ILE A 29 5.33 3.37 -1.81
CA ILE A 29 6.58 4.14 -1.93
C ILE A 29 6.86 4.90 -0.64
N ALA A 30 5.85 5.53 -0.04
CA ALA A 30 6.01 6.26 1.21
C ALA A 30 6.45 5.33 2.36
N VAL A 31 5.81 4.17 2.52
CA VAL A 31 6.19 3.15 3.52
C VAL A 31 7.63 2.69 3.32
N SER A 32 8.01 2.43 2.06
CA SER A 32 9.35 1.96 1.70
C SER A 32 10.42 3.00 2.07
N ILE A 33 10.17 4.27 1.80
CA ILE A 33 11.09 5.37 2.16
C ILE A 33 11.21 5.48 3.68
N ILE A 34 10.10 5.43 4.43
CA ILE A 34 10.12 5.51 5.89
C ILE A 34 10.95 4.36 6.49
N PHE A 35 10.77 3.14 5.99
CA PHE A 35 11.56 1.99 6.44
C PHE A 35 13.06 2.18 6.19
N LEU A 36 13.45 2.64 4.99
CA LEU A 36 14.85 2.93 4.67
C LEU A 36 15.44 4.03 5.58
N LEU A 37 14.66 5.06 5.89
CA LEU A 37 15.08 6.13 6.82
C LEU A 37 15.27 5.62 8.27
N GLN A 38 14.47 4.63 8.70
CA GLN A 38 14.66 3.97 10.00
C GLN A 38 15.93 3.11 10.03
N VAL A 39 16.14 2.27 9.00
CA VAL A 39 17.33 1.40 8.90
C VAL A 39 18.63 2.21 8.85
N THR A 40 18.63 3.33 8.11
CA THR A 40 19.78 4.23 8.03
C THR A 40 20.02 5.06 9.30
N LYS A 41 19.19 4.87 10.34
CA LYS A 41 19.22 5.64 11.60
C LYS A 41 19.14 7.15 11.38
N ILE A 42 18.53 7.59 10.27
CA ILE A 42 18.24 9.02 10.04
C ILE A 42 17.06 9.44 10.93
N ILE A 43 16.07 8.55 11.08
CA ILE A 43 15.00 8.69 12.06
C ILE A 43 15.38 7.86 13.29
N THR A 44 16.00 8.49 14.28
CA THR A 44 16.34 7.87 15.57
C THR A 44 15.28 8.08 16.63
N ASP A 45 14.37 9.04 16.44
CA ASP A 45 13.31 9.32 17.42
C ASP A 45 12.25 8.22 17.39
N SER A 46 12.20 7.46 18.48
CA SER A 46 11.27 6.37 18.67
C SER A 46 9.82 6.85 18.53
N TYR A 47 9.47 8.06 18.97
CA TYR A 47 8.09 8.56 18.86
C TYR A 47 7.67 8.81 17.41
N LEU A 48 8.60 9.30 16.57
CA LEU A 48 8.35 9.47 15.14
C LEU A 48 8.16 8.12 14.46
N ALA A 49 9.00 7.13 14.77
CA ALA A 49 8.86 5.78 14.21
C ALA A 49 7.49 5.14 14.55
N TRP A 50 7.02 5.31 15.79
CA TRP A 50 5.70 4.84 16.23
C TRP A 50 4.55 5.60 15.56
N GLY A 51 4.66 6.93 15.44
CA GLY A 51 3.67 7.75 14.74
C GLY A 51 3.52 7.37 13.27
N PHE A 52 4.64 7.12 12.57
CA PHE A 52 4.62 6.64 11.20
C PHE A 52 4.03 5.22 11.09
N GLY A 53 4.40 4.30 11.99
CA GLY A 53 3.83 2.94 12.01
C GLY A 53 2.31 2.93 12.15
N LEU A 54 1.77 3.78 13.04
CA LEU A 54 0.33 3.89 13.27
C LEU A 54 -0.40 4.52 12.08
N LEU A 55 0.17 5.56 11.46
CA LEU A 55 -0.37 6.18 10.24
C LEU A 55 -0.42 5.18 9.08
N ILE A 56 0.61 4.35 8.94
CA ILE A 56 0.69 3.30 7.92
C ILE A 56 -0.43 2.26 8.12
N LEU A 57 -0.67 1.84 9.36
CA LEU A 57 -1.75 0.90 9.71
C LEU A 57 -3.14 1.48 9.41
N ILE A 58 -3.41 2.71 9.85
CA ILE A 58 -4.70 3.39 9.60
C ILE A 58 -4.95 3.51 8.10
N TYR A 59 -3.93 3.91 7.34
CA TYR A 59 -4.06 4.07 5.90
C TYR A 59 -4.30 2.72 5.20
N ALA A 60 -3.63 1.65 5.63
CA ALA A 60 -3.86 0.29 5.13
C ALA A 60 -5.32 -0.16 5.35
N ILE A 61 -5.91 0.13 6.52
CA ILE A 61 -7.31 -0.18 6.83
C ILE A 61 -8.25 0.61 5.89
N VAL A 62 -8.02 1.92 5.72
CA VAL A 62 -8.82 2.76 4.81
C VAL A 62 -8.76 2.21 3.38
N LEU A 63 -7.57 1.81 2.94
CA LEU A 63 -7.34 1.27 1.61
C LEU A 63 -8.02 -0.10 1.44
N HIS A 64 -8.04 -0.94 2.48
CA HIS A 64 -8.77 -2.20 2.50
C HIS A 64 -10.30 -2.01 2.40
N VAL A 65 -10.86 -1.08 3.19
CA VAL A 65 -12.29 -0.74 3.16
C VAL A 65 -12.69 -0.21 1.77
N GLN A 66 -11.83 0.61 1.15
CA GLN A 66 -12.05 1.06 -0.22
C GLN A 66 -12.02 -0.11 -1.21
N ASN A 67 -11.08 -1.05 -1.08
CA ASN A 67 -10.99 -2.20 -1.96
C ASN A 67 -12.25 -3.10 -1.89
N HIS A 68 -12.75 -3.36 -0.68
CA HIS A 68 -13.99 -4.13 -0.49
C HIS A 68 -15.20 -3.43 -1.14
N LYS A 69 -15.33 -2.10 -0.96
CA LYS A 69 -16.39 -1.30 -1.61
C LYS A 69 -16.32 -1.33 -3.13
N LEU A 70 -15.13 -1.49 -3.70
CA LEU A 70 -14.93 -1.51 -5.15
C LEU A 70 -15.15 -2.88 -5.79
N ARG A 71 -15.20 -3.97 -5.01
CA ARG A 71 -15.23 -5.37 -5.50
C ARG A 71 -14.14 -5.66 -6.54
N ILE A 72 -13.05 -4.89 -6.54
CA ILE A 72 -11.95 -5.10 -7.46
C ILE A 72 -11.04 -6.14 -6.83
N LYS A 73 -11.02 -7.35 -7.40
CA LYS A 73 -10.02 -8.36 -7.05
C LYS A 73 -8.66 -7.93 -7.61
N SER A 74 -8.01 -6.98 -6.96
CA SER A 74 -6.65 -6.56 -7.30
C SER A 74 -5.65 -7.41 -6.51
N ILE A 75 -4.84 -8.19 -7.23
CA ILE A 75 -3.72 -8.96 -6.67
C ILE A 75 -2.81 -8.04 -5.83
N ALA A 76 -2.59 -6.80 -6.27
CA ALA A 76 -1.78 -5.82 -5.55
C ALA A 76 -2.36 -5.46 -4.18
N SER A 77 -3.68 -5.36 -4.05
CA SER A 77 -4.35 -5.09 -2.77
C SER A 77 -4.20 -6.26 -1.78
N ILE A 78 -4.35 -7.49 -2.28
CA ILE A 78 -4.17 -8.70 -1.47
C ILE A 78 -2.71 -8.80 -1.01
N LEU A 79 -1.75 -8.52 -1.91
CA LEU A 79 -0.32 -8.51 -1.57
C LEU A 79 -0.01 -7.48 -0.48
N VAL A 80 -0.51 -6.25 -0.62
CA VAL A 80 -0.34 -5.19 0.38
C VAL A 80 -0.90 -5.58 1.74
N TYR A 81 -2.06 -6.23 1.78
CA TYR A 81 -2.65 -6.69 3.02
C TYR A 81 -1.79 -7.73 3.73
N SER A 82 -1.40 -8.80 3.00
CA SER A 82 -0.54 -9.85 3.56
C SER A 82 0.79 -9.29 4.05
N LEU A 83 1.35 -8.29 3.35
CA LEU A 83 2.60 -7.64 3.73
C LEU A 83 2.46 -6.73 4.94
N ASN A 84 1.34 -6.03 5.11
CA ASN A 84 1.12 -5.22 6.30
C ASN A 84 1.01 -6.09 7.55
N VAL A 85 0.30 -7.22 7.46
CA VAL A 85 0.24 -8.19 8.56
C VAL A 85 1.65 -8.72 8.89
N LEU A 86 2.43 -9.10 7.88
CA LEU A 86 3.82 -9.54 8.06
C LEU A 86 4.71 -8.44 8.66
N SER A 87 4.53 -7.19 8.23
CA SER A 87 5.28 -6.04 8.73
C SER A 87 4.99 -5.75 10.19
N VAL A 88 3.73 -5.89 10.62
CA VAL A 88 3.35 -5.75 12.04
C VAL A 88 3.98 -6.85 12.88
N ILE A 89 3.94 -8.11 12.40
CA ILE A 89 4.59 -9.23 13.08
C ILE A 89 6.11 -9.00 13.18
N GLY A 90 6.75 -8.58 12.09
CA GLY A 90 8.17 -8.25 12.08
C GLY A 90 8.53 -7.13 13.06
N ALA A 91 7.73 -6.07 13.14
CA ALA A 91 7.94 -4.99 14.09
C ALA A 91 7.82 -5.47 15.56
N VAL A 92 6.84 -6.31 15.87
CA VAL A 92 6.70 -6.90 17.21
C VAL A 92 7.90 -7.77 17.58
N LEU A 93 8.39 -8.59 16.64
CA LEU A 93 9.59 -9.42 16.86
C LEU A 93 10.83 -8.57 17.12
N ILE A 94 11.05 -7.50 16.36
CA ILE A 94 12.16 -6.55 16.57
C ILE A 94 12.09 -5.94 17.98
N ILE A 95 10.90 -5.57 18.45
CA ILE A 95 10.72 -4.98 19.79
C ILE A 95 11.04 -6.00 20.89
N LEU A 96 10.49 -7.21 20.78
CA LEU A 96 10.73 -8.28 21.76
C LEU A 96 12.21 -8.66 21.80
N ALA A 97 12.85 -8.78 20.64
CA ALA A 97 14.28 -9.05 20.52
C ALA A 97 15.13 -7.96 21.18
N ASN A 98 14.77 -6.69 20.94
CA ASN A 98 15.49 -5.56 21.51
C ASN A 98 15.32 -5.47 23.03
N GLN A 99 14.13 -5.77 23.56
CA GLN A 99 13.88 -5.86 25.00
C GLN A 99 14.62 -7.03 25.66
N ALA A 100 14.74 -8.16 24.96
CA ALA A 100 15.48 -9.32 25.43
C ALA A 100 17.01 -9.19 25.24
N HIS A 101 17.50 -8.07 24.67
CA HIS A 101 18.88 -7.91 24.20
C HIS A 101 19.36 -9.07 23.32
N ASN A 102 18.43 -9.71 22.60
CA ASN A 102 18.70 -10.86 21.75
C ASN A 102 19.07 -10.39 20.34
N LEU A 103 20.38 -10.34 20.08
CA LEU A 103 20.92 -9.91 18.80
C LEU A 103 20.46 -10.78 17.63
N LEU A 104 20.27 -12.09 17.84
CA LEU A 104 19.89 -13.02 16.78
C LEU A 104 18.45 -12.79 16.30
N GLU A 105 17.51 -12.61 17.24
CA GLU A 105 16.12 -12.29 16.90
C GLU A 105 15.99 -10.90 16.28
N LEU A 106 16.87 -9.96 16.65
CA LEU A 106 16.91 -8.62 16.07
C LEU A 106 17.35 -8.66 14.59
N GLU A 107 18.37 -9.47 14.27
CA GLU A 107 18.82 -9.70 12.89
C GLU A 107 17.74 -10.39 12.05
N ILE A 108 17.05 -11.38 12.60
CA ILE A 108 15.93 -12.06 11.93
C ILE A 108 14.78 -11.08 11.65
N GLY A 109 14.44 -10.23 12.61
CA GLY A 109 13.43 -9.18 12.44
C GLY A 109 13.79 -8.18 11.34
N LEU A 110 15.05 -7.74 11.28
CA LEU A 110 15.56 -6.87 10.21
C LEU A 110 15.51 -7.55 8.84
N LEU A 111 15.93 -8.82 8.73
CA LEU A 111 15.86 -9.59 7.49
C LEU A 111 14.42 -9.74 6.99
N LEU A 112 13.47 -10.01 7.88
CA LEU A 112 12.03 -10.03 7.57
C LEU A 112 11.54 -8.66 7.07
N GLY A 113 12.02 -7.58 7.69
CA GLY A 113 11.76 -6.20 7.22
C GLY A 113 12.22 -5.97 5.79
N PHE A 114 13.45 -6.36 5.45
CA PHE A 114 13.99 -6.24 4.08
C PHE A 114 13.22 -7.11 3.07
N LEU A 115 12.87 -8.34 3.43
CA LEU A 115 12.05 -9.20 2.57
C LEU A 115 10.69 -8.55 2.30
N THR A 116 10.07 -7.98 3.33
CA THR A 116 8.79 -7.28 3.23
C THR A 116 8.88 -6.06 2.31
N LEU A 117 9.98 -5.30 2.40
CA LEU A 117 10.28 -4.17 1.52
C LEU A 117 10.36 -4.59 0.04
N ILE A 118 11.06 -5.68 -0.27
CA ILE A 118 11.19 -6.16 -1.65
C ILE A 118 9.82 -6.49 -2.25
N ILE A 119 8.98 -7.21 -1.50
CA ILE A 119 7.65 -7.61 -1.97
C ILE A 119 6.73 -6.38 -2.06
N GLN A 120 6.87 -5.40 -1.15
CA GLN A 120 6.17 -4.13 -1.24
C GLN A 120 6.50 -3.40 -2.54
N VAL A 121 7.78 -3.24 -2.88
CA VAL A 121 8.20 -2.61 -4.15
C VAL A 121 7.60 -3.33 -5.35
N ILE A 122 7.58 -4.67 -5.35
CA ILE A 122 6.92 -5.46 -6.41
C ILE A 122 5.41 -5.15 -6.48
N ALA A 123 4.73 -5.07 -5.34
CA ALA A 123 3.31 -4.71 -5.29
C ALA A 123 3.04 -3.30 -5.84
N ALA A 124 3.92 -2.32 -5.58
CA ALA A 124 3.82 -0.97 -6.14
C ALA A 124 3.95 -0.97 -7.66
N VAL A 125 4.91 -1.72 -8.20
CA VAL A 125 5.09 -1.85 -9.64
C VAL A 125 3.82 -2.40 -10.28
N PHE A 126 3.24 -3.47 -9.72
CA PHE A 126 1.98 -4.02 -10.23
C PHE A 126 0.81 -3.03 -10.15
N ALA A 127 0.68 -2.30 -9.04
CA ALA A 127 -0.35 -1.29 -8.87
C ALA A 127 -0.25 -0.18 -9.92
N LEU A 128 0.95 0.36 -10.13
CA LEU A 128 1.21 1.40 -11.12
C LEU A 128 1.02 0.89 -12.56
N LEU A 129 1.42 -0.34 -12.85
CA LEU A 129 1.17 -0.98 -14.14
C LEU A 129 -0.33 -1.15 -14.40
N ALA A 130 -1.10 -1.58 -13.39
CA ALA A 130 -2.56 -1.69 -13.49
C ALA A 130 -3.20 -0.31 -13.75
N ALA A 131 -2.77 0.74 -13.05
CA ALA A 131 -3.21 2.10 -13.31
C ALA A 131 -2.87 2.58 -14.73
N ARG A 132 -1.65 2.33 -15.20
CA ARG A 132 -1.23 2.67 -16.58
C ARG A 132 -2.07 1.93 -17.62
N LYS A 133 -2.36 0.64 -17.39
CA LYS A 133 -3.19 -0.17 -18.29
C LYS A 133 -4.62 0.36 -18.37
N LEU A 134 -5.21 0.74 -17.23
CA LEU A 134 -6.53 1.38 -17.19
C LEU A 134 -6.53 2.71 -17.95
N LYS A 135 -5.49 3.54 -17.77
CA LYS A 135 -5.35 4.82 -18.50
C LYS A 135 -5.23 4.65 -20.01
N LYS A 136 -4.49 3.65 -20.47
CA LYS A 136 -4.37 3.36 -21.91
C LYS A 136 -5.69 2.84 -22.50
N ARG A 137 -6.44 2.02 -21.75
CA ARG A 137 -7.68 1.41 -22.25
C ARG A 137 -8.87 2.36 -22.19
N TYR A 138 -8.90 3.27 -21.23
CA TYR A 138 -10.02 4.19 -21.01
C TYR A 138 -9.56 5.64 -20.81
N PRO A 139 -8.84 6.24 -21.79
CA PRO A 139 -8.26 7.57 -21.64
C PRO A 139 -9.33 8.64 -21.43
N ASP A 140 -10.39 8.64 -22.26
CA ASP A 140 -11.45 9.65 -22.23
C ASP A 140 -12.26 9.65 -20.93
N LEU A 141 -12.46 8.47 -20.33
CA LEU A 141 -13.17 8.32 -19.06
C LEU A 141 -12.37 8.92 -17.90
N ILE A 142 -11.04 8.78 -17.93
CA ILE A 142 -10.17 9.35 -16.90
C ILE A 142 -10.03 10.87 -17.09
N GLU A 143 -9.93 11.32 -18.34
CA GLU A 143 -9.74 12.73 -18.67
C GLU A 143 -11.01 13.58 -18.44
N ARG A 144 -12.20 13.07 -18.79
CA ARG A 144 -13.49 13.77 -18.55
C ARG A 144 -13.71 14.15 -17.10
N LYS A 145 -13.31 13.30 -16.14
CA LYS A 145 -13.46 13.63 -14.72
C LYS A 145 -12.37 14.59 -14.22
N ARG A 146 -11.17 14.53 -14.80
CA ARG A 146 -10.08 15.48 -14.46
C ARG A 146 -10.48 16.92 -14.76
N LYS A 147 -11.29 17.16 -15.79
CA LYS A 147 -11.84 18.47 -16.15
C LYS A 147 -13.07 18.89 -15.33
N LYS A 148 -13.65 17.98 -14.53
CA LYS A 148 -14.84 18.24 -13.68
C LYS A 148 -14.47 18.64 -12.24
N PHE A 149 -13.19 18.61 -11.89
CA PHE A 149 -12.62 19.10 -10.62
C PHE A 149 -11.69 20.26 -10.95
#